data_AF-A0A7V0WE19-F1
#
_entry.id   AF-A0A7V0WE19-F1
#
_cell.length_a   1.000
_cell.length_b   1.000
_cell.length_c   1.000
_cell.angle_alpha   90.00
_cell.angle_beta   90.00
_cell.angle_gamma   90.00
#
_symmetry.space_group_name_H-M   'P 1'
#
loop_
_entity.id
_entity.type
_entity.pdbx_description
1 polymer ?
#
loop_
_entity_poly.entity_id
_entity_poly.type
_entity_poly.pdbx_seq_one_letter_code
_entity_poly.pdbx_strand_id
1 'polypeptide(L)'
;MDVNPVIPGSADFYGTLAHEFQHMIHWEQKTKQRNLNDDIWLNEAMSTVARTYCGLGPDYSSVFTYESAPSNSLTKWDKTVEDYGVVYMWAQYYKDRVGSDIFWEMLHNNRTGIDSVNNALTAVGYSKDFTGAFRDWAIANFSGNSLSWTGHPEWSYVSINTWPGTYNGITLNGLFNDPSKWNVNTLQPLDMWSVDYYGYSPVSGTTGSVTWNPASPSDRAAVVDSGNALLYYDMTVGTPYSYDTYGYLIAQNPSGISGGGDGITYASKESTLKSPAEILEAAGRNPIARALARETGKPQAICIQSYFSEREKELRSNGARPAF
;
A
#
# COMPACT_ATOMS: atom_id res chain seq x y z
N MET A 1 29.76 15.79 -3.58
CA MET A 1 29.11 14.84 -2.67
C MET A 1 29.77 14.98 -1.31
N ASP A 2 28.98 15.26 -0.28
CA ASP A 2 29.48 15.17 1.09
C ASP A 2 29.73 13.69 1.43
N VAL A 3 30.86 13.39 2.06
CA VAL A 3 31.32 12.03 2.38
C VAL A 3 31.28 11.76 3.89
N ASN A 4 30.59 12.61 4.64
CA ASN A 4 30.35 12.43 6.06
C ASN A 4 28.85 12.60 6.33
N PRO A 5 28.12 11.56 6.75
CA PRO A 5 28.58 10.28 7.32
C PRO A 5 28.80 9.14 6.31
N VAL A 6 28.68 9.40 5.00
CA VAL A 6 28.64 8.34 3.98
C VAL A 6 30.05 7.87 3.56
N ILE A 7 30.34 6.57 3.73
CA ILE A 7 31.62 5.97 3.37
C ILE A 7 31.78 5.91 1.83
N PRO A 8 32.82 6.53 1.23
CA PRO A 8 33.06 6.42 -0.20
C PRO A 8 33.16 4.97 -0.68
N GLY A 9 32.46 4.65 -1.77
CA GLY A 9 32.40 3.30 -2.34
C GLY A 9 31.41 2.35 -1.66
N SER A 10 30.66 2.79 -0.64
CA SER A 10 29.53 2.02 -0.09
C SER A 10 28.34 2.00 -1.05
N ALA A 11 27.38 1.10 -0.82
CA ALA A 11 26.12 1.08 -1.57
C ALA A 11 25.35 2.41 -1.41
N ASP A 12 25.37 3.01 -0.22
CA ASP A 12 24.73 4.31 0.04
C ASP A 12 25.42 5.44 -0.72
N PHE A 13 26.77 5.44 -0.77
CA PHE A 13 27.53 6.41 -1.57
C PHE A 13 27.17 6.33 -3.06
N TYR A 14 27.16 5.11 -3.61
CA TYR A 14 26.77 4.90 -5.00
C TYR A 14 25.29 5.21 -5.24
N GLY A 15 24.43 5.01 -4.23
CA GLY A 15 23.01 5.36 -4.26
C GLY A 15 22.81 6.87 -4.38
N THR A 16 23.47 7.64 -3.52
CA THR A 16 23.48 9.11 -3.60
C THR A 16 24.10 9.57 -4.93
N LEU A 17 25.16 8.93 -5.42
CA LEU A 17 25.74 9.30 -6.71
C LEU A 17 24.77 9.08 -7.87
N ALA A 18 24.06 7.96 -7.88
CA ALA A 18 23.02 7.70 -8.87
C ALA A 18 21.89 8.74 -8.80
N HIS A 19 21.46 9.11 -7.59
CA HIS A 19 20.44 10.12 -7.35
C HIS A 19 20.85 11.50 -7.91
N GLU A 20 22.02 12.00 -7.52
CA GLU A 20 22.51 13.30 -7.96
C GLU A 20 22.81 13.34 -9.47
N PHE A 21 23.32 12.24 -10.02
CA PHE A 21 23.55 12.14 -11.47
C PHE A 21 22.24 12.11 -12.26
N GLN A 22 21.17 11.53 -11.70
CA GLN A 22 19.85 11.58 -12.30
C GLN A 22 19.36 13.03 -12.43
N HIS A 23 19.53 13.88 -11.40
CA HIS A 23 19.17 15.30 -11.51
C HIS A 23 19.88 16.01 -12.66
N MET A 24 21.16 15.68 -12.92
CA MET A 24 21.89 16.23 -14.07
C MET A 24 21.26 15.81 -15.41
N ILE A 25 20.87 14.54 -15.53
CA ILE A 25 20.17 14.02 -16.72
C ILE A 25 18.80 14.72 -16.86
N HIS A 26 18.05 14.84 -15.76
CA HIS A 26 16.74 15.49 -15.75
C HIS A 26 16.87 16.94 -16.22
N TRP A 27 17.80 17.70 -15.66
CA TRP A 27 18.05 19.08 -16.04
C TRP A 27 18.44 19.23 -17.52
N GLU A 28 19.30 18.36 -18.04
CA GLU A 28 19.69 18.39 -19.45
C GLU A 28 18.46 18.14 -20.35
N GLN A 29 17.69 17.09 -20.06
CA GLN A 29 16.57 16.67 -20.90
C GLN A 29 15.36 17.61 -20.81
N LYS A 30 14.92 17.97 -19.60
CA LYS A 30 13.73 18.80 -19.39
C LYS A 30 14.04 20.29 -19.48
N THR A 31 15.05 20.75 -18.74
CA THR A 31 15.34 22.18 -18.65
C THR A 31 16.12 22.69 -19.86
N LYS A 32 17.23 22.05 -20.24
CA LYS A 32 18.07 22.57 -21.34
C LYS A 32 17.54 22.28 -22.71
N GLN A 33 17.21 21.02 -23.02
CA GLN A 33 16.78 20.65 -24.37
C GLN A 33 15.34 21.04 -24.67
N ARG A 34 14.45 21.00 -23.67
CA ARG A 34 13.00 21.22 -23.86
C ARG A 34 12.47 22.53 -23.28
N ASN A 35 13.30 23.30 -22.56
CA ASN A 35 12.92 24.55 -21.92
C ASN A 35 11.69 24.40 -20.99
N LEU A 36 11.66 23.30 -20.22
CA LEU A 36 10.62 22.99 -19.25
C LEU A 36 11.14 23.08 -17.81
N ASN A 37 10.26 23.45 -16.90
CA ASN A 37 10.46 23.32 -15.47
C ASN A 37 9.51 22.23 -14.96
N ASP A 38 10.02 21.04 -14.68
CA ASP A 38 9.21 19.90 -14.27
C ASP A 38 8.79 20.00 -12.80
N ASP A 39 7.79 19.22 -12.42
CA ASP A 39 7.34 19.15 -11.03
C ASP A 39 8.44 18.51 -10.16
N ILE A 40 8.69 19.11 -8.99
CA ILE A 40 9.77 18.66 -8.09
C ILE A 40 9.58 17.20 -7.68
N TRP A 41 8.36 16.81 -7.31
CA TRP A 41 8.07 15.43 -6.90
C TRP A 41 8.45 14.41 -7.98
N LEU A 42 8.26 14.74 -9.27
CA LEU A 42 8.54 13.83 -10.37
C LEU A 42 10.05 13.72 -10.61
N ASN A 43 10.77 14.84 -10.53
CA ASN A 43 12.24 14.83 -10.57
C ASN A 43 12.82 13.96 -9.45
N GLU A 44 12.35 14.14 -8.23
CA GLU A 44 12.81 13.42 -7.05
C GLU A 44 12.43 11.94 -7.05
N ALA A 45 11.24 11.60 -7.56
CA ALA A 45 10.82 10.22 -7.80
C ALA A 45 11.83 9.48 -8.68
N MET A 46 12.24 10.11 -9.79
CA MET A 46 13.19 9.57 -10.74
C MET A 46 14.60 9.46 -10.14
N SER A 47 15.05 10.45 -9.39
CA SER A 47 16.33 10.40 -8.68
C SER A 47 16.37 9.31 -7.63
N THR A 48 15.30 9.17 -6.85
CA THR A 48 15.26 8.21 -5.74
C THR A 48 15.24 6.76 -6.25
N VAL A 49 14.58 6.49 -7.38
CA VAL A 49 14.60 5.14 -7.98
C VAL A 49 15.90 4.84 -8.74
N ALA A 50 16.72 5.84 -9.08
CA ALA A 50 17.94 5.67 -9.87
C ALA A 50 18.91 4.64 -9.29
N ARG A 51 19.04 4.58 -7.95
CA ARG A 51 19.86 3.56 -7.28
C ARG A 51 19.48 2.12 -7.69
N THR A 52 18.18 1.88 -7.89
CA THR A 52 17.68 0.55 -8.25
C THR A 52 17.95 0.20 -9.71
N TYR A 53 18.01 1.21 -10.59
CA TYR A 53 18.48 1.07 -11.97
C TYR A 53 19.97 0.75 -12.03
N CYS A 54 20.76 1.29 -11.11
CA CYS A 54 22.18 0.98 -10.97
C CYS A 54 22.46 -0.38 -10.31
N GLY A 55 21.44 -1.17 -9.99
CA GLY A 55 21.61 -2.50 -9.40
C GLY A 55 21.96 -2.49 -7.91
N LEU A 56 21.77 -1.38 -7.20
CA LEU A 56 22.07 -1.24 -5.77
C LEU A 56 20.95 -1.80 -4.86
N GLY A 57 19.98 -2.51 -5.45
CA GLY A 57 18.83 -3.10 -4.77
C GLY A 57 17.83 -2.08 -4.21
N PRO A 58 16.74 -2.57 -3.59
CA PRO A 58 15.72 -1.74 -2.98
C PRO A 58 16.20 -0.82 -1.86
N ASP A 59 15.53 0.31 -1.72
CA ASP A 59 15.69 1.26 -0.61
C ASP A 59 14.72 0.97 0.52
N TYR A 60 15.04 0.00 1.36
CA TYR A 60 14.20 -0.31 2.51
C TYR A 60 14.17 0.80 3.56
N SER A 61 15.11 1.76 3.55
CA SER A 61 15.02 2.95 4.39
C SER A 61 13.88 3.85 3.92
N SER A 62 13.72 4.06 2.61
CA SER A 62 12.57 4.77 2.04
C SER A 62 11.24 4.04 2.27
N VAL A 63 11.23 2.70 2.21
CA VAL A 63 10.03 1.90 2.56
C VAL A 63 9.65 2.14 4.02
N PHE A 64 10.62 2.07 4.94
CA PHE A 64 10.40 2.35 6.37
C PHE A 64 9.85 3.76 6.59
N THR A 65 10.43 4.76 5.91
CA THR A 65 9.94 6.15 5.99
C THR A 65 8.50 6.26 5.49
N TYR A 66 8.15 5.60 4.38
CA TYR A 66 6.77 5.57 3.89
C TYR A 66 5.80 4.94 4.91
N GLU A 67 6.17 3.83 5.56
CA GLU A 67 5.34 3.17 6.57
C GLU A 67 5.01 4.08 7.77
N SER A 68 5.91 5.03 8.08
CA SER A 68 5.70 5.98 9.18
C SER A 68 4.72 7.12 8.84
N ALA A 69 4.54 7.42 7.56
CA ALA A 69 3.70 8.52 7.08
C ALA A 69 3.05 8.23 5.72
N PRO A 70 2.25 7.16 5.58
CA PRO A 70 1.70 6.74 4.29
C PRO A 70 0.79 7.77 3.64
N SER A 71 0.14 8.62 4.46
CA SER A 71 -0.77 9.70 4.06
C SER A 71 -0.08 10.92 3.45
N ASN A 72 1.26 10.97 3.46
CA ASN A 72 1.97 12.06 2.80
C ASN A 72 1.67 12.08 1.30
N SER A 73 1.48 13.27 0.73
CA SER A 73 1.04 13.43 -0.66
C SER A 73 2.17 13.10 -1.62
N LEU A 74 1.82 12.41 -2.71
CA LEU A 74 2.77 12.12 -3.78
C LEU A 74 3.22 13.37 -4.53
N THR A 75 2.35 14.38 -4.64
CA THR A 75 2.60 15.54 -5.52
C THR A 75 2.92 16.83 -4.78
N LYS A 76 2.57 16.92 -3.49
CA LYS A 76 2.96 18.03 -2.63
C LYS A 76 4.41 17.82 -2.21
N TRP A 77 5.19 18.89 -2.20
CA TRP A 77 6.61 18.83 -1.89
C TRP A 77 6.97 19.80 -0.77
N ASP A 78 7.00 19.29 0.46
CA ASP A 78 7.30 20.06 1.67
C ASP A 78 8.80 19.98 2.05
N LYS A 79 9.58 19.19 1.29
CA LYS A 79 11.02 18.91 1.48
C LYS A 79 11.31 18.15 2.77
N THR A 80 10.42 17.25 3.16
CA THR A 80 10.59 16.39 4.33
C THR A 80 11.08 15.00 3.94
N VAL A 81 11.50 14.19 4.90
CA VAL A 81 11.96 12.81 4.61
C VAL A 81 10.81 11.94 4.10
N GLU A 82 9.59 12.21 4.55
CA GLU A 82 8.36 11.54 4.15
C GLU A 82 8.06 11.70 2.66
N ASP A 83 8.36 12.88 2.08
CA ASP A 83 8.23 13.14 0.64
C ASP A 83 9.07 12.13 -0.18
N TYR A 84 10.33 11.91 0.22
CA TYR A 84 11.23 10.96 -0.44
C TYR A 84 10.74 9.51 -0.32
N GLY A 85 10.16 9.15 0.83
CA GLY A 85 9.56 7.83 1.04
C GLY A 85 8.40 7.55 0.07
N VAL A 86 7.48 8.51 -0.07
CA VAL A 86 6.31 8.38 -0.96
C VAL A 86 6.73 8.28 -2.42
N VAL A 87 7.61 9.18 -2.90
CA VAL A 87 8.02 9.17 -4.31
C VAL A 87 8.87 7.95 -4.65
N TYR A 88 9.66 7.41 -3.71
CA TYR A 88 10.35 6.14 -3.90
C TYR A 88 9.37 4.99 -4.14
N MET A 89 8.36 4.85 -3.28
CA MET A 89 7.37 3.77 -3.38
C MET A 89 6.65 3.82 -4.73
N TRP A 90 6.24 5.01 -5.16
CA TRP A 90 5.60 5.21 -6.46
C TRP A 90 6.54 4.90 -7.64
N ALA A 91 7.78 5.41 -7.61
CA ALA A 91 8.72 5.21 -8.70
C ALA A 91 9.15 3.75 -8.82
N GLN A 92 9.35 3.07 -7.69
CA GLN A 92 9.62 1.64 -7.66
C GLN A 92 8.46 0.84 -8.23
N TYR A 93 7.22 1.24 -7.97
CA TYR A 93 6.03 0.60 -8.53
C TYR A 93 5.98 0.75 -10.05
N TYR A 94 6.23 1.96 -10.56
CA TYR A 94 6.28 2.22 -12.00
C TYR A 94 7.39 1.41 -12.68
N LYS A 95 8.58 1.34 -12.07
CA LYS A 95 9.68 0.48 -12.53
C LYS A 95 9.26 -0.99 -12.60
N ASP A 96 8.56 -1.48 -11.58
CA ASP A 96 8.17 -2.88 -11.45
C ASP A 96 7.03 -3.28 -12.40
N ARG A 97 6.06 -2.38 -12.64
CA ARG A 97 4.80 -2.70 -13.33
C ARG A 97 4.66 -2.14 -14.72
N VAL A 98 5.17 -0.94 -14.95
CA VAL A 98 5.13 -0.30 -16.26
C VAL A 98 6.37 -0.68 -17.06
N GLY A 99 7.52 -0.80 -16.38
CA GLY A 99 8.79 -1.21 -16.97
C GLY A 99 9.83 -0.09 -16.97
N SER A 100 11.06 -0.42 -17.37
CA SER A 100 12.21 0.49 -17.26
C SER A 100 12.09 1.76 -18.10
N ASP A 101 11.41 1.64 -19.24
CA ASP A 101 11.42 2.67 -20.28
C ASP A 101 10.51 3.85 -19.92
N ILE A 102 9.64 3.68 -18.90
CA ILE A 102 8.68 4.70 -18.50
C ILE A 102 9.35 6.03 -18.11
N PHE A 103 10.47 5.98 -17.39
CA PHE A 103 11.20 7.18 -17.00
C PHE A 103 11.97 7.80 -18.16
N TRP A 104 12.40 6.99 -19.12
CA TRP A 104 12.98 7.49 -20.36
C TRP A 104 11.95 8.31 -21.14
N GLU A 105 10.74 7.76 -21.31
CA GLU A 105 9.63 8.44 -21.96
C GLU A 105 9.19 9.71 -21.22
N MET A 106 9.19 9.67 -19.87
CA MET A 106 8.94 10.86 -19.05
C MET A 106 9.98 11.95 -19.32
N LEU A 107 11.28 11.64 -19.35
CA LEU A 107 12.34 12.61 -19.65
C LEU A 107 12.24 13.19 -21.06
N HIS A 108 11.79 12.38 -22.01
CA HIS A 108 11.88 12.71 -23.43
C HIS A 108 10.66 13.41 -24.01
N ASN A 109 9.56 13.49 -23.28
CA ASN A 109 8.37 14.20 -23.71
C ASN A 109 8.38 15.70 -23.34
N ASN A 110 7.54 16.48 -24.04
CA ASN A 110 7.39 17.93 -23.87
C ASN A 110 6.29 18.32 -22.85
N ARG A 111 6.10 17.54 -21.79
CA ARG A 111 5.13 17.79 -20.72
C ARG A 111 5.81 17.75 -19.35
N THR A 112 5.10 18.14 -18.30
CA THR A 112 5.58 18.13 -16.91
C THR A 112 4.57 17.44 -16.00
N GLY A 113 5.00 17.03 -14.81
CA GLY A 113 4.14 16.46 -13.78
C GLY A 113 3.30 15.28 -14.28
N ILE A 114 2.04 15.22 -13.84
CA ILE A 114 1.10 14.15 -14.20
C ILE A 114 0.87 14.05 -15.71
N ASP A 115 0.89 15.18 -16.43
CA ASP A 115 0.74 15.18 -17.89
C ASP A 115 1.92 14.50 -18.60
N SER A 116 3.14 14.67 -18.06
CA SER A 116 4.33 13.91 -18.51
C SER A 116 4.14 12.41 -18.27
N VAL A 117 3.64 12.04 -17.09
CA VAL A 117 3.40 10.63 -16.76
C VAL A 117 2.35 10.01 -17.69
N ASN A 118 1.21 10.65 -17.89
CA ASN A 118 0.15 10.15 -18.77
C ASN A 118 0.61 9.98 -20.21
N ASN A 119 1.43 10.92 -20.71
CA ASN A 119 2.01 10.82 -22.04
C ASN A 119 2.97 9.64 -22.15
N ALA A 120 3.81 9.44 -21.15
CA ALA A 120 4.74 8.32 -21.09
C ALA A 120 4.02 6.97 -20.97
N LEU A 121 2.98 6.86 -20.14
CA LEU A 121 2.12 5.68 -20.01
C LEU A 121 1.48 5.30 -21.35
N THR A 122 0.98 6.31 -22.08
CA THR A 122 0.41 6.10 -23.43
C THR A 122 1.49 5.62 -24.40
N ALA A 123 2.68 6.22 -24.37
CA ALA A 123 3.79 5.90 -25.27
C ALA A 123 4.27 4.45 -25.11
N VAL A 124 4.33 3.94 -23.88
CA VAL A 124 4.71 2.54 -23.60
C VAL A 124 3.52 1.56 -23.72
N GLY A 125 2.33 2.04 -24.11
CA GLY A 125 1.14 1.20 -24.27
C GLY A 125 0.57 0.67 -22.95
N TYR A 126 0.80 1.35 -21.83
CA TYR A 126 0.19 0.99 -20.55
C TYR A 126 -1.32 1.25 -20.60
N SER A 127 -2.12 0.31 -20.07
CA SER A 127 -3.58 0.32 -20.24
C SER A 127 -4.31 1.35 -19.37
N LYS A 128 -3.64 1.92 -18.37
CA LYS A 128 -4.19 2.87 -17.40
C LYS A 128 -3.47 4.22 -17.49
N ASP A 129 -4.20 5.28 -17.18
CA ASP A 129 -3.62 6.60 -16.95
C ASP A 129 -3.03 6.67 -15.52
N PHE A 130 -2.51 7.84 -15.16
CA PHE A 130 -1.94 8.12 -13.85
C PHE A 130 -2.93 7.83 -12.73
N THR A 131 -4.21 8.21 -12.88
CA THR A 131 -5.23 7.99 -11.86
C THR A 131 -5.48 6.50 -11.62
N GLY A 132 -5.61 5.71 -12.69
CA GLY A 132 -5.77 4.26 -12.60
C GLY A 132 -4.54 3.55 -12.07
N ALA A 133 -3.34 3.96 -12.49
CA ALA A 133 -2.09 3.42 -11.97
C ALA A 133 -1.86 3.79 -10.49
N PHE A 134 -2.23 5.01 -10.10
CA PHE A 134 -2.21 5.47 -8.71
C PHE A 134 -3.17 4.64 -7.84
N ARG A 135 -4.32 4.24 -8.38
CA ARG A 135 -5.25 3.33 -7.72
C ARG A 135 -4.63 1.96 -7.45
N ASP A 136 -4.00 1.36 -8.46
CA ASP A 136 -3.32 0.07 -8.30
C ASP A 136 -2.13 0.16 -7.34
N TRP A 137 -1.38 1.26 -7.40
CA TRP A 137 -0.24 1.51 -6.54
C TRP A 137 -0.62 1.51 -5.05
N ALA A 138 -1.78 2.10 -4.69
CA ALA A 138 -2.31 2.04 -3.33
C ALA A 138 -2.52 0.60 -2.84
N ILE A 139 -3.00 -0.29 -3.73
CA ILE A 139 -3.14 -1.73 -3.42
C ILE A 139 -1.78 -2.42 -3.37
N ALA A 140 -0.85 -2.05 -4.23
CA ALA A 140 0.50 -2.61 -4.26
C ALA A 140 1.28 -2.29 -2.99
N ASN A 141 1.13 -1.09 -2.43
CA ASN A 141 1.70 -0.70 -1.14
C ASN A 141 1.23 -1.64 -0.02
N PHE A 142 -0.07 -1.96 0.03
CA PHE A 142 -0.59 -2.97 0.95
C PHE A 142 -0.01 -4.36 0.68
N SER A 143 0.15 -4.73 -0.59
CA SER A 143 0.46 -6.10 -0.97
C SER A 143 1.94 -6.44 -0.88
N GLY A 144 2.81 -5.47 -1.09
CA GLY A 144 4.24 -5.69 -1.28
C GLY A 144 4.50 -6.73 -2.36
N ASN A 145 5.63 -7.41 -2.27
CA ASN A 145 5.97 -8.58 -3.09
C ASN A 145 5.52 -9.91 -2.44
N SER A 146 5.00 -9.86 -1.22
CA SER A 146 4.66 -11.07 -0.45
C SER A 146 3.24 -11.57 -0.72
N LEU A 147 2.32 -10.68 -1.12
CA LEU A 147 0.95 -11.01 -1.50
C LEU A 147 0.81 -11.02 -3.03
N SER A 148 -0.02 -11.93 -3.55
CA SER A 148 -0.35 -12.01 -4.97
C SER A 148 -1.84 -12.16 -5.16
N TRP A 149 -2.37 -11.50 -6.17
CA TRP A 149 -3.80 -11.48 -6.49
C TRP A 149 -4.02 -12.14 -7.84
N THR A 150 -4.88 -13.17 -7.88
CA THR A 150 -5.11 -13.94 -9.11
C THR A 150 -5.68 -13.04 -10.19
N GLY A 151 -5.03 -13.00 -11.36
CA GLY A 151 -5.43 -12.14 -12.48
C GLY A 151 -5.04 -10.68 -12.36
N HIS A 152 -4.41 -10.27 -11.24
CA HIS A 152 -4.09 -8.88 -10.93
C HIS A 152 -2.63 -8.72 -10.49
N PRO A 153 -1.65 -8.97 -11.37
CA PRO A 153 -0.25 -8.75 -11.04
C PRO A 153 0.03 -7.29 -10.66
N GLU A 154 -0.67 -6.31 -11.24
CA GLU A 154 -0.52 -4.88 -10.99
C GLU A 154 -0.81 -4.45 -9.55
N TRP A 155 -1.40 -5.31 -8.71
CA TRP A 155 -1.74 -5.03 -7.32
C TRP A 155 -0.67 -5.41 -6.31
N SER A 156 0.55 -5.71 -6.77
CA SER A 156 1.69 -6.06 -5.90
C SER A 156 2.95 -5.35 -6.38
N TYR A 157 4.03 -5.39 -5.63
CA TYR A 157 5.38 -5.15 -6.16
C TYR A 157 5.98 -6.46 -6.69
N VAL A 158 7.08 -6.38 -7.45
CA VAL A 158 7.93 -7.56 -7.73
C VAL A 158 9.29 -7.48 -7.03
N SER A 159 9.67 -6.30 -6.55
CA SER A 159 11.01 -6.03 -6.01
C SER A 159 11.06 -5.73 -4.51
N ILE A 160 9.98 -5.21 -3.90
CA ILE A 160 9.98 -4.76 -2.50
C ILE A 160 8.90 -5.42 -1.65
N ASN A 161 9.23 -5.77 -0.42
CA ASN A 161 8.27 -6.17 0.60
C ASN A 161 7.86 -4.95 1.44
N THR A 162 6.60 -4.92 1.89
CA THR A 162 6.00 -3.81 2.65
C THR A 162 5.24 -4.29 3.89
N TRP A 163 5.27 -5.60 4.13
CA TRP A 163 4.80 -6.19 5.38
C TRP A 163 5.94 -6.17 6.39
N PRO A 164 5.62 -6.28 7.69
CA PRO A 164 6.61 -6.29 8.74
C PRO A 164 7.73 -7.32 8.45
N GLY A 165 8.91 -7.08 9.01
CA GLY A 165 10.06 -7.96 8.86
C GLY A 165 11.36 -7.22 8.57
N THR A 166 12.46 -7.96 8.59
CA THR A 166 13.79 -7.38 8.36
C THR A 166 14.27 -7.64 6.93
N TYR A 167 14.51 -6.57 6.17
CA TYR A 167 14.95 -6.60 4.79
C TYR A 167 16.19 -5.72 4.63
N ASN A 168 17.29 -6.29 4.12
CA ASN A 168 18.59 -5.60 3.98
C ASN A 168 19.05 -4.89 5.27
N GLY A 169 18.77 -5.47 6.44
CA GLY A 169 19.13 -4.89 7.73
C GLY A 169 18.18 -3.82 8.28
N ILE A 170 17.13 -3.45 7.54
CA ILE A 170 16.07 -2.53 7.98
C ILE A 170 14.87 -3.35 8.44
N THR A 171 14.38 -3.07 9.66
CA THR A 171 13.15 -3.68 10.17
C THR A 171 11.96 -2.79 9.84
N LEU A 172 11.09 -3.29 8.96
CA LEU A 172 9.80 -2.71 8.65
C LEU A 172 8.80 -3.09 9.75
N ASN A 173 7.99 -2.10 10.14
CA ASN A 173 6.91 -2.31 11.11
C ASN A 173 5.57 -2.60 10.42
N GLY A 174 5.50 -2.38 9.11
CA GLY A 174 4.28 -2.50 8.30
C GLY A 174 3.33 -1.33 8.46
N LEU A 175 2.42 -1.19 7.50
CA LEU A 175 1.44 -0.10 7.39
C LEU A 175 0.40 -0.05 8.53
N PHE A 176 0.27 -1.11 9.31
CA PHE A 176 -0.77 -1.25 10.36
C PHE A 176 -0.21 -1.26 11.78
N ASN A 177 1.00 -0.72 11.98
CA ASN A 177 1.64 -0.70 13.29
C ASN A 177 1.05 0.33 14.27
N ASP A 178 0.37 1.36 13.76
CA ASP A 178 -0.21 2.43 14.56
C ASP A 178 -1.59 2.01 15.12
N PRO A 179 -1.72 1.79 16.44
CA PRO A 179 -2.99 1.40 17.06
C PRO A 179 -4.10 2.44 16.87
N SER A 180 -3.76 3.71 16.61
CA SER A 180 -4.73 4.78 16.40
C SER A 180 -5.49 4.66 15.08
N LYS A 181 -4.99 3.84 14.14
CA LYS A 181 -5.62 3.55 12.84
C LYS A 181 -6.47 2.28 12.84
N TRP A 182 -6.73 1.69 14.02
CA TRP A 182 -7.55 0.51 14.15
C TRP A 182 -8.98 0.84 14.64
N ASN A 183 -9.99 0.26 13.99
CA ASN A 183 -11.41 0.39 14.36
C ASN A 183 -11.87 1.86 14.48
N VAL A 184 -11.43 2.72 13.56
CA VAL A 184 -11.81 4.13 13.53
C VAL A 184 -13.14 4.33 12.81
N ASN A 185 -13.93 5.30 13.28
CA ASN A 185 -15.18 5.72 12.65
C ASN A 185 -15.00 6.90 11.68
N THR A 186 -13.82 7.50 11.64
CA THR A 186 -13.53 8.67 10.82
C THR A 186 -12.08 8.58 10.37
N LEU A 187 -11.86 8.66 9.06
CA LEU A 187 -10.52 8.64 8.49
C LEU A 187 -9.87 10.03 8.61
N GLN A 188 -8.54 10.06 8.68
CA GLN A 188 -7.81 11.31 8.60
C GLN A 188 -8.04 11.98 7.24
N PRO A 189 -8.10 13.32 7.17
CA PRO A 189 -8.05 14.04 5.91
C PRO A 189 -6.83 13.65 5.07
N LEU A 190 -7.06 13.52 3.76
CA LEU A 190 -6.01 13.21 2.80
C LEU A 190 -5.82 14.41 1.87
N ASP A 191 -4.58 14.83 1.73
CA ASP A 191 -4.19 15.76 0.69
C ASP A 191 -4.39 15.12 -0.70
N MET A 192 -4.34 15.95 -1.74
CA MET A 192 -4.45 15.48 -3.11
C MET A 192 -3.32 14.49 -3.40
N TRP A 193 -3.64 13.36 -4.05
CA TRP A 193 -2.69 12.28 -4.35
C TRP A 193 -2.04 11.66 -3.09
N SER A 194 -2.82 11.54 -2.02
CA SER A 194 -2.47 10.79 -0.81
C SER A 194 -3.23 9.47 -0.70
N VAL A 195 -2.67 8.53 0.05
CA VAL A 195 -3.25 7.21 0.37
C VAL A 195 -3.08 6.94 1.85
N ASP A 196 -4.03 6.29 2.51
CA ASP A 196 -3.84 5.85 3.89
C ASP A 196 -4.52 4.49 4.17
N TYR A 197 -4.08 3.83 5.23
CA TYR A 197 -4.40 2.43 5.53
C TYR A 197 -4.95 2.30 6.94
N TYR A 198 -6.05 1.56 7.08
CA TYR A 198 -6.74 1.38 8.36
C TYR A 198 -7.08 -0.09 8.58
N GLY A 199 -6.91 -0.55 9.81
CA GLY A 199 -7.22 -1.92 10.22
C GLY A 199 -8.57 -2.01 10.93
N TYR A 200 -9.31 -3.07 10.68
CA TYR A 200 -10.58 -3.35 11.36
C TYR A 200 -10.59 -4.77 11.91
N SER A 201 -10.81 -4.90 13.21
CA SER A 201 -11.00 -6.18 13.88
C SER A 201 -12.45 -6.29 14.36
N PRO A 202 -13.06 -7.49 14.34
CA PRO A 202 -14.42 -7.66 14.85
C PRO A 202 -14.46 -7.34 16.35
N VAL A 203 -15.44 -6.54 16.78
CA VAL A 203 -15.68 -6.24 18.21
C VAL A 203 -16.12 -7.50 18.98
N SER A 204 -16.79 -8.42 18.29
CA SER A 204 -17.16 -9.76 18.76
C SER A 204 -17.21 -10.75 17.59
N GLY A 205 -16.95 -12.04 17.85
CA GLY A 205 -16.94 -13.08 16.81
C GLY A 205 -15.68 -13.07 15.92
N THR A 206 -15.79 -13.65 14.72
CA THR A 206 -14.70 -13.71 13.71
C THR A 206 -14.98 -12.91 12.45
N THR A 207 -16.17 -12.34 12.32
CA THR A 207 -16.63 -11.65 11.11
C THR A 207 -17.06 -10.24 11.48
N GLY A 208 -16.62 -9.27 10.68
CA GLY A 208 -17.05 -7.88 10.77
C GLY A 208 -17.53 -7.37 9.42
N SER A 209 -17.92 -6.09 9.39
CA SER A 209 -18.12 -5.37 8.14
C SER A 209 -17.66 -3.94 8.24
N VAL A 210 -17.14 -3.40 7.15
CA VAL A 210 -16.82 -1.98 6.97
C VAL A 210 -17.78 -1.39 5.94
N THR A 211 -18.39 -0.26 6.29
CA THR A 211 -19.16 0.59 5.38
C THR A 211 -18.44 1.93 5.28
N TRP A 212 -18.17 2.35 4.05
CA TRP A 212 -17.46 3.59 3.75
C TRP A 212 -18.41 4.66 3.20
N ASN A 213 -18.27 5.88 3.71
CA ASN A 213 -18.97 7.07 3.25
C ASN A 213 -17.94 8.17 2.98
N PRO A 214 -17.63 8.46 1.70
CA PRO A 214 -16.61 9.45 1.35
C PRO A 214 -17.00 10.85 1.82
N ALA A 215 -16.01 11.62 2.22
CA ALA A 215 -16.15 13.05 2.44
C ALA A 215 -16.16 13.84 1.12
N SER A 216 -15.48 13.34 0.08
CA SER A 216 -15.48 13.91 -1.27
C SER A 216 -15.89 12.88 -2.34
N PRO A 217 -16.64 13.28 -3.39
CA PRO A 217 -16.97 12.39 -4.53
C PRO A 217 -15.74 11.84 -5.28
N SER A 218 -14.59 12.49 -5.12
CA SER A 218 -13.31 12.05 -5.68
C SER A 218 -12.69 10.89 -4.91
N ASP A 219 -13.00 10.73 -3.63
CA ASP A 219 -12.34 9.76 -2.77
C ASP A 219 -12.64 8.35 -3.25
N ARG A 220 -11.71 7.44 -2.99
CA ARG A 220 -11.79 6.04 -3.37
C ARG A 220 -11.37 5.20 -2.18
N ALA A 221 -12.11 4.13 -1.91
CA ALA A 221 -11.75 3.16 -0.88
C ALA A 221 -11.81 1.74 -1.44
N ALA A 222 -10.82 0.93 -1.05
CA ALA A 222 -10.83 -0.51 -1.24
C ALA A 222 -10.82 -1.18 0.13
N VAL A 223 -11.31 -2.42 0.21
CA VAL A 223 -11.22 -3.20 1.44
C VAL A 223 -10.76 -4.62 1.16
N VAL A 224 -9.83 -5.09 1.97
CA VAL A 224 -9.32 -6.46 1.95
C VAL A 224 -9.99 -7.23 3.08
N ASP A 225 -10.68 -8.30 2.72
CA ASP A 225 -11.06 -9.35 3.65
C ASP A 225 -9.87 -10.30 3.81
N SER A 226 -9.16 -10.13 4.91
CA SER A 226 -7.95 -10.91 5.14
C SER A 226 -8.26 -12.39 5.28
N GLY A 227 -9.31 -12.79 5.99
CA GLY A 227 -9.64 -14.19 6.25
C GLY A 227 -9.96 -14.99 4.99
N ASN A 228 -10.48 -14.34 3.95
CA ASN A 228 -10.84 -14.98 2.67
C ASN A 228 -9.90 -14.65 1.50
N ALA A 229 -8.86 -13.84 1.73
CA ALA A 229 -7.96 -13.36 0.67
C ALA A 229 -8.71 -12.65 -0.48
N LEU A 230 -9.75 -11.89 -0.13
CA LEU A 230 -10.57 -11.16 -1.10
C LEU A 230 -10.26 -9.67 -1.03
N LEU A 231 -10.02 -9.06 -2.18
CA LEU A 231 -9.93 -7.61 -2.32
C LEU A 231 -11.18 -7.10 -3.04
N TYR A 232 -11.86 -6.16 -2.41
CA TYR A 232 -12.89 -5.36 -3.06
C TYR A 232 -12.22 -4.07 -3.55
N TYR A 233 -11.87 -4.06 -4.84
CA TYR A 233 -11.09 -2.97 -5.45
C TYR A 233 -11.80 -1.61 -5.39
N ASP A 234 -13.13 -1.59 -5.51
CA ASP A 234 -13.93 -0.37 -5.35
C ASP A 234 -15.07 -0.61 -4.35
N MET A 235 -15.08 0.19 -3.29
CA MET A 235 -16.19 0.24 -2.35
C MET A 235 -17.32 1.13 -2.88
N THR A 236 -18.53 0.60 -2.85
CA THR A 236 -19.75 1.37 -3.12
C THR A 236 -20.17 2.12 -1.86
N VAL A 237 -20.42 3.43 -1.98
CA VAL A 237 -20.83 4.30 -0.86
C VAL A 237 -22.02 3.70 -0.10
N GLY A 238 -21.93 3.66 1.23
CA GLY A 238 -23.00 3.14 2.10
C GLY A 238 -23.21 1.63 2.03
N THR A 239 -22.45 0.90 1.21
CA THR A 239 -22.55 -0.57 1.10
C THR A 239 -21.64 -1.25 2.13
N PRO A 240 -22.15 -2.21 2.94
CA PRO A 240 -21.33 -2.93 3.90
C PRO A 240 -20.55 -4.05 3.23
N TYR A 241 -19.23 -4.05 3.41
CA TYR A 241 -18.32 -5.11 2.96
C TYR A 241 -17.90 -5.96 4.15
N SER A 242 -18.21 -7.26 4.10
CA SER A 242 -17.85 -8.19 5.17
C SER A 242 -16.37 -8.57 5.09
N TYR A 243 -15.77 -8.83 6.25
CA TYR A 243 -14.43 -9.39 6.36
C TYR A 243 -14.36 -10.43 7.48
N ASP A 244 -13.48 -11.41 7.34
CA ASP A 244 -13.15 -12.37 8.37
C ASP A 244 -11.76 -12.06 8.97
N THR A 245 -11.61 -12.22 10.28
CA THR A 245 -10.40 -11.94 11.07
C THR A 245 -10.00 -10.46 11.09
N TYR A 246 -9.60 -9.90 9.96
CA TYR A 246 -9.30 -8.47 9.79
C TYR A 246 -9.82 -7.95 8.46
N GLY A 247 -10.34 -6.72 8.48
CA GLY A 247 -10.63 -5.91 7.31
C GLY A 247 -9.56 -4.84 7.17
N TYR A 248 -8.87 -4.77 6.03
CA TYR A 248 -7.91 -3.69 5.77
C TYR A 248 -8.51 -2.71 4.77
N LEU A 249 -8.78 -1.50 5.22
CA LEU A 249 -9.29 -0.42 4.39
C LEU A 249 -8.12 0.36 3.79
N ILE A 250 -8.19 0.62 2.48
CA ILE A 250 -7.22 1.40 1.72
C ILE A 250 -7.95 2.61 1.17
N ALA A 251 -7.73 3.77 1.78
CA ALA A 251 -8.38 5.03 1.43
C ALA A 251 -7.46 5.89 0.57
N GLN A 252 -8.02 6.64 -0.36
CA GLN A 252 -7.25 7.41 -1.33
C GLN A 252 -8.02 8.66 -1.76
N ASN A 253 -7.29 9.77 -1.90
CA ASN A 253 -7.80 11.00 -2.49
C ASN A 253 -7.07 11.28 -3.84
N PRO A 254 -7.65 10.89 -4.98
CA PRO A 254 -7.06 11.10 -6.30
C PRO A 254 -7.39 12.47 -6.92
N SER A 255 -8.25 13.30 -6.32
CA SER A 255 -8.59 14.62 -6.90
C SER A 255 -9.41 15.50 -5.93
N GLY A 256 -8.74 16.27 -5.08
CA GLY A 256 -9.43 17.27 -4.26
C GLY A 256 -8.47 18.19 -3.52
N ILE A 257 -8.82 19.48 -3.42
CA ILE A 257 -8.27 20.39 -2.40
C ILE A 257 -8.64 19.77 -1.05
N SER A 258 -7.67 19.21 -0.32
CA SER A 258 -7.81 18.65 1.05
C SER A 258 -9.22 18.13 1.37
N GLY A 259 -9.60 16.99 0.80
CA GLY A 259 -10.82 16.27 1.20
C GLY A 259 -10.52 15.50 2.48
N GLY A 260 -11.43 15.50 3.45
CA GLY A 260 -11.15 14.77 4.68
C GLY A 260 -12.33 14.34 5.51
N GLY A 261 -12.08 13.31 6.32
CA GLY A 261 -13.02 12.85 7.33
C GLY A 261 -13.98 11.77 6.87
N ASP A 262 -13.59 10.93 5.90
CA ASP A 262 -14.44 9.83 5.43
C ASP A 262 -15.07 9.07 6.61
N GLY A 263 -16.39 8.97 6.56
CA GLY A 263 -17.19 8.35 7.62
C GLY A 263 -17.15 6.84 7.48
N ILE A 264 -16.71 6.16 8.54
CA ILE A 264 -16.71 4.70 8.62
C ILE A 264 -17.72 4.22 9.64
N THR A 265 -18.59 3.32 9.20
CA THR A 265 -19.37 2.47 10.09
C THR A 265 -18.78 1.08 10.04
N TYR A 266 -18.36 0.54 11.18
CA TYR A 266 -17.96 -0.85 11.30
C TYR A 266 -18.80 -1.54 12.38
N ALA A 267 -19.01 -2.84 12.19
CA ALA A 267 -19.79 -3.65 13.12
C ALA A 267 -19.22 -5.07 13.17
N SER A 268 -19.41 -5.75 14.30
CA SER A 268 -19.39 -7.21 14.30
C SER A 268 -20.65 -7.73 13.63
N LYS A 269 -20.51 -8.77 12.82
CA LYS A 269 -21.66 -9.55 12.33
C LYS A 269 -21.72 -10.86 13.08
N GLU A 270 -22.94 -11.31 13.41
CA GLU A 270 -23.13 -12.70 13.80
C GLU A 270 -22.62 -13.60 12.66
N SER A 271 -21.74 -14.53 13.00
CA SER A 271 -21.14 -15.39 11.98
C SER A 271 -22.16 -16.41 11.50
N THR A 272 -22.31 -16.58 10.18
CA THR A 272 -22.60 -17.92 9.66
C THR A 272 -21.41 -18.81 9.99
N LEU A 273 -21.59 -19.79 10.88
CA LEU A 273 -20.54 -20.69 11.34
C LEU A 273 -19.88 -21.41 10.15
N LYS A 274 -18.65 -21.03 9.82
CA LYS A 274 -17.78 -21.84 8.97
C LYS A 274 -17.34 -23.07 9.77
N SER A 275 -17.34 -24.25 9.13
CA SER A 275 -16.80 -25.45 9.73
C SER A 275 -15.29 -25.29 10.00
N PRO A 276 -14.71 -26.04 10.95
CA PRO A 276 -13.27 -26.02 11.20
C PRO A 276 -12.44 -26.35 9.95
N ALA A 277 -12.98 -27.18 9.05
CA ALA A 277 -12.35 -27.51 7.78
C ALA A 277 -12.30 -26.30 6.83
N GLU A 278 -13.42 -25.58 6.68
CA GLU A 278 -13.48 -24.37 5.85
C GLU A 278 -12.58 -23.26 6.40
N ILE A 279 -12.49 -23.11 7.73
CA ILE A 279 -11.59 -22.14 8.36
C ILE A 279 -10.13 -22.50 8.10
N LEU A 280 -9.75 -23.77 8.30
CA LEU A 280 -8.37 -24.23 8.07
C LEU A 280 -7.98 -24.20 6.59
N GLU A 281 -8.93 -24.43 5.69
CA GLU A 281 -8.71 -24.37 4.26
C GLU A 281 -8.54 -22.92 3.77
N ALA A 282 -9.39 -22.00 4.23
CA ALA A 282 -9.25 -20.57 3.95
C ALA A 282 -7.91 -20.03 4.48
N ALA A 283 -7.55 -20.43 5.70
CA ALA A 283 -6.26 -20.13 6.32
C ALA A 283 -5.05 -20.59 5.49
N GLY A 284 -5.07 -21.83 4.99
CA GLY A 284 -3.98 -22.39 4.20
C GLY A 284 -3.80 -21.69 2.85
N ARG A 285 -4.86 -21.08 2.32
CA ARG A 285 -4.84 -20.32 1.06
C ARG A 285 -4.60 -18.82 1.26
N ASN A 286 -4.68 -18.32 2.50
CA ASN A 286 -4.58 -16.91 2.82
C ASN A 286 -3.15 -16.36 2.61
N PRO A 287 -2.92 -15.45 1.64
CA PRO A 287 -1.60 -14.94 1.34
C PRO A 287 -1.05 -14.08 2.48
N ILE A 288 -1.92 -13.39 3.24
CA ILE A 288 -1.55 -12.55 4.39
C ILE A 288 -1.07 -13.44 5.55
N ALA A 289 -1.86 -14.46 5.90
CA ALA A 289 -1.46 -15.43 6.94
C ALA A 289 -0.16 -16.14 6.57
N ARG A 290 0.04 -16.47 5.29
CA ARG A 290 1.28 -17.07 4.78
C ARG A 290 2.46 -16.10 4.77
N ALA A 291 2.25 -14.82 4.53
CA ALA A 291 3.29 -13.80 4.63
C ALA A 291 3.75 -13.66 6.09
N LEU A 292 2.81 -13.49 7.02
CA LEU A 292 3.08 -13.33 8.44
C LEU A 292 3.70 -14.59 9.08
N ALA A 293 3.30 -15.79 8.65
CA ALA A 293 3.92 -17.05 9.07
C ALA A 293 5.38 -17.17 8.62
N ARG A 294 5.68 -16.74 7.38
CA ARG A 294 7.05 -16.74 6.83
C ARG A 294 7.95 -15.75 7.56
N GLU A 295 7.40 -14.60 7.91
CA GLU A 295 8.12 -13.55 8.64
C GLU A 295 8.45 -13.94 10.08
N THR A 296 7.44 -14.41 10.83
CA THR A 296 7.59 -14.70 12.27
C THR A 296 8.26 -16.05 12.56
N GLY A 297 8.40 -16.90 11.54
CA GLY A 297 8.82 -18.30 11.70
C GLY A 297 7.85 -19.14 12.54
N LYS A 298 6.65 -18.61 12.82
CA LYS A 298 5.64 -19.24 13.68
C LYS A 298 4.34 -19.45 12.90
N PRO A 299 3.61 -20.54 13.17
CA PRO A 299 2.24 -20.69 12.68
C PRO A 299 1.40 -19.49 13.12
N GLN A 300 0.62 -18.93 12.20
CA GLN A 300 -0.34 -17.88 12.55
C GLN A 300 -1.52 -18.50 13.30
N ALA A 301 -1.73 -18.05 14.53
CA ALA A 301 -2.84 -18.49 15.35
C ALA A 301 -4.13 -17.91 14.77
N ILE A 302 -5.02 -18.78 14.33
CA ILE A 302 -6.33 -18.39 13.80
C ILE A 302 -7.32 -18.58 14.93
N CYS A 303 -8.04 -17.50 15.25
CA CYS A 303 -9.04 -17.53 16.31
C CYS A 303 -10.22 -18.41 15.88
N ILE A 304 -10.22 -19.68 16.32
CA ILE A 304 -11.36 -20.60 16.19
C ILE A 304 -12.27 -20.58 17.43
N GLN A 305 -11.96 -19.72 18.40
CA GLN A 305 -12.70 -19.63 19.66
C GLN A 305 -14.16 -19.24 19.42
N SER A 306 -14.45 -18.38 18.44
CA SER A 306 -15.82 -18.01 18.04
C SER A 306 -16.65 -19.21 17.58
N TYR A 307 -16.05 -20.15 16.84
CA TYR A 307 -16.73 -21.37 16.41
C TYR A 307 -17.17 -22.21 17.61
N PHE A 308 -16.29 -22.37 18.59
CA PHE A 308 -16.61 -23.12 19.80
C PHE A 308 -17.64 -22.40 20.67
N SER A 309 -17.50 -21.09 20.87
CA SER A 309 -18.41 -20.34 21.73
C SER A 309 -19.81 -20.18 21.14
N GLU A 310 -19.96 -20.01 19.82
CA GLU A 310 -21.29 -19.97 19.19
C GLU A 310 -21.94 -21.36 19.12
N ARG A 311 -21.18 -22.42 18.80
CA ARG A 311 -21.70 -23.80 18.87
C ARG A 311 -22.08 -24.18 20.30
N GLU A 312 -21.33 -23.71 21.30
CA GLU A 312 -21.64 -23.92 22.70
C GLU A 312 -22.91 -23.16 23.13
N LYS A 313 -23.14 -21.94 22.63
CA LYS A 313 -24.42 -21.22 22.85
C LYS A 313 -25.61 -21.99 22.28
N GLU A 314 -25.50 -22.50 21.05
CA GLU A 314 -26.55 -23.32 20.43
C GLU A 314 -26.80 -24.60 21.26
N LEU A 315 -25.74 -25.32 21.64
CA LEU A 315 -25.83 -26.51 22.49
C LEU A 315 -26.45 -26.20 23.86
N ARG A 316 -26.07 -25.09 24.50
CA ARG A 316 -26.64 -24.63 25.77
C ARG A 316 -28.11 -24.23 25.64
N SER A 317 -28.48 -23.58 24.53
CA SER A 317 -29.89 -23.26 24.22
C SER A 317 -30.74 -24.52 24.04
N ASN A 318 -30.13 -25.61 23.57
CA ASN A 318 -30.70 -26.94 23.45
C ASN A 318 -30.54 -27.81 24.73
N GLY A 319 -30.14 -27.20 25.85
CA GLY A 319 -30.09 -27.85 27.17
C GLY A 319 -28.83 -28.67 27.46
N ALA A 320 -27.85 -28.72 26.56
CA ALA A 320 -26.56 -29.35 26.84
C ALA A 320 -25.80 -28.51 27.88
N ARG A 321 -25.42 -29.14 29.00
CA ARG A 321 -24.52 -28.55 30.00
C ARG A 321 -23.21 -29.32 30.00
N PRO A 322 -22.06 -28.65 30.23
CA PRO A 322 -20.80 -29.34 30.44
C PRO A 322 -20.95 -30.34 31.58
N ALA A 323 -20.43 -31.55 31.40
CA ALA A 323 -20.24 -32.48 32.51
C ALA A 323 -19.10 -31.93 33.37
N PHE A 324 -19.43 -31.20 34.43
CA PHE A 324 -18.50 -30.96 35.53
C PHE A 324 -18.55 -32.15 36.49
#